data_AF-T0YPV7-F1
#
_entry.id   AF-T0YPV7-F1
#
_cell.length_a   1.000
_cell.length_b   1.000
_cell.length_c   1.000
_cell.angle_alpha   90.00
_cell.angle_beta   90.00
_cell.angle_gamma   90.00
#
_symmetry.space_group_name_H-M   'P 1'
#
loop_
_entity.id
_entity.type
_entity.pdbx_description
1 polymer ?
#
loop_
_entity_poly.entity_id
_entity_poly.type
_entity_poly.pdbx_seq_one_letter_code
_entity_poly.pdbx_strand_id
1 'polypeptide(L)' 'MRRGVFGREVKSLELFRVQDINFVQSWWQELLGIGTLVIMTSDQYHPREVLVGIEHGIEVRDMLTR' A
#
# COMPACT_ATOMS: atom_id res chain seq x y z
N MET A 1 -16.41 5.37 17.59
CA MET A 1 -15.33 5.52 16.59
C MET A 1 -14.94 7.00 16.50
N ARG A 2 -13.76 7.39 16.98
CA ARG A 2 -13.13 8.68 16.70
C ARG A 2 -11.77 8.37 16.08
N ARG A 3 -11.70 8.39 14.74
CA ARG A 3 -10.42 8.29 14.03
C ARG A 3 -9.87 9.72 13.97
N GLY A 4 -8.98 10.05 14.91
CA GLY A 4 -8.31 11.34 14.94
C GLY A 4 -7.49 11.55 13.67
N VAL A 5 -7.36 12.81 13.25
CA VAL A 5 -6.65 13.26 12.03
C VAL A 5 -5.14 12.96 12.08
N PHE A 6 -4.60 12.64 13.26
CA PHE A 6 -3.17 12.37 13.50
C PHE A 6 -2.94 11.00 14.17
N GLY A 7 -3.56 9.96 13.64
CA GLY A 7 -3.28 8.58 14.07
C GLY A 7 -2.12 7.99 13.28
N ARG A 8 -1.08 7.51 13.97
CA ARG A 8 -0.11 6.57 13.38
C ARG A 8 -0.59 5.16 13.66
N GLU A 9 -1.06 4.46 12.65
CA GLU A 9 -1.37 3.03 12.71
C GLU A 9 -0.20 2.25 12.12
N VAL A 10 0.39 1.34 12.90
CA VAL A 10 1.44 0.44 12.42
C VAL A 10 0.86 -0.97 12.38
N LYS A 11 0.69 -1.50 11.17
CA LYS A 11 0.29 -2.89 10.94
C LYS A 11 1.49 -3.67 10.41
N SER A 12 1.64 -4.92 10.86
CA SER A 12 2.61 -5.87 10.29
C SER A 12 1.86 -6.88 9.43
N LEU A 13 2.19 -6.95 8.14
CA LEU A 13 1.68 -7.94 7.21
C LEU A 13 2.81 -8.90 6.84
N GLU A 14 2.57 -10.19 6.96
CA GLU A 14 3.54 -11.21 6.57
C GLU A 14 3.59 -11.35 5.04
N LEU A 15 4.79 -11.20 4.44
CA LEU A 15 4.95 -11.21 2.98
C LEU A 15 4.47 -12.51 2.32
N PHE A 16 4.60 -13.66 2.99
CA PHE A 16 4.15 -14.95 2.42
C PHE A 16 2.63 -15.04 2.22
N ARG A 17 1.84 -14.16 2.85
CA ARG A 17 0.37 -14.11 2.67
C ARG A 17 -0.05 -13.17 1.57
N VAL A 18 0.86 -12.30 1.10
CA VAL A 18 0.62 -11.38 0.01
C VAL A 18 0.46 -12.18 -1.27
N GLN A 19 -0.68 -11.99 -1.92
CA GLN A 19 -1.00 -12.64 -3.18
C GLN A 19 -0.54 -11.77 -4.34
N ASP A 20 -0.85 -10.47 -4.28
CA ASP A 20 -0.57 -9.53 -5.35
C ASP A 20 -0.25 -8.13 -4.80
N ILE A 21 0.63 -7.43 -5.50
CA ILE A 21 0.99 -6.04 -5.20
C ILE A 21 0.86 -5.22 -6.49
N ASN A 22 -0.06 -4.27 -6.47
CA ASN A 22 -0.34 -3.39 -7.59
C ASN A 22 0.04 -1.96 -7.22
N PHE A 23 0.75 -1.27 -8.11
CA PHE A 23 0.99 0.16 -8.01
C PHE A 23 0.07 0.88 -9.00
N VAL A 24 -0.72 1.82 -8.49
CA VAL A 24 -1.62 2.64 -9.29
C VAL A 24 -1.29 4.10 -9.07
N GLN A 25 -1.13 4.81 -10.17
CA GLN A 25 -0.79 6.23 -10.17
C GLN A 25 -1.72 6.94 -11.14
N SER A 26 -2.48 7.90 -10.64
CA SER A 26 -3.21 8.84 -11.49
C SER A 26 -2.27 9.95 -11.97
N TRP A 27 -2.63 10.67 -13.03
CA TRP A 27 -1.73 11.64 -13.65
C TRP A 27 -1.29 12.77 -12.71
N TRP A 28 -2.13 13.22 -11.78
CA TRP A 28 -1.74 14.22 -10.77
C TRP A 28 -0.84 13.64 -9.68
N GLN A 29 -0.97 12.35 -9.37
CA GLN A 29 -0.06 11.67 -8.46
C GLN A 29 1.33 11.50 -9.09
N GLU A 30 1.38 11.23 -10.40
CA GLU A 30 2.63 11.23 -11.19
C GLU A 30 3.34 12.58 -11.13
N LEU A 31 2.62 13.69 -11.34
CA LEU A 31 3.17 15.04 -11.20
C LEU A 31 3.72 15.34 -9.80
N LEU A 32 3.13 14.75 -8.77
CA LEU A 32 3.55 14.91 -7.38
C LEU A 32 4.60 13.87 -6.94
N GLY A 33 5.00 12.95 -7.82
CA GLY A 33 5.97 11.88 -7.51
C GLY A 33 5.45 10.83 -6.51
N ILE A 34 4.14 10.79 -6.26
CA ILE A 34 3.50 9.86 -5.32
C ILE A 34 2.60 8.87 -6.05
N GLY A 35 2.16 7.82 -5.39
CA GLY A 35 1.13 6.94 -5.91
C GLY A 35 0.43 6.15 -4.81
N THR A 36 -0.29 5.11 -5.25
CA THR A 36 -1.05 4.24 -4.36
C THR A 36 -0.61 2.80 -4.55
N LEU A 37 -0.19 2.16 -3.47
CA LEU A 37 0.09 0.73 -3.44
C LEU A 37 -1.16 -0.02 -2.96
N VAL A 38 -1.61 -1.00 -3.72
CA VAL A 38 -2.74 -1.87 -3.40
C VAL A 38 -2.19 -3.27 -3.18
N ILE A 39 -2.30 -3.76 -1.95
CA ILE A 39 -1.81 -5.07 -1.54
C ILE A 39 -3.03 -5.98 -1.35
N MET A 40 -3.04 -7.10 -2.06
CA MET A 40 -4.02 -8.17 -1.88
C MET A 40 -3.38 -9.30 -1.08
N THR A 41 -4.10 -9.79 -0.07
CA THR A 41 -3.61 -10.84 0.83
C THR A 41 -4.67 -11.92 1.02
N SER A 42 -4.20 -13.13 1.29
CA SER A 42 -5.03 -14.27 1.68
C SER A 42 -5.61 -14.17 3.10
N ASP A 43 -5.25 -13.12 3.85
CA ASP A 43 -5.79 -12.87 5.18
C ASP A 43 -7.32 -12.69 5.14
N GLN A 44 -8.04 -13.50 5.92
CA GLN A 44 -9.50 -13.50 5.96
C GLN A 44 -10.08 -12.23 6.61
N TYR A 45 -9.30 -11.51 7.41
CA TYR A 45 -9.74 -10.32 8.11
C TYR A 45 -9.42 -9.03 7.36
N HIS A 46 -8.32 -9.03 6.59
CA HIS A 46 -7.83 -7.84 5.89
C HIS A 46 -7.40 -8.16 4.45
N PRO A 47 -8.31 -8.61 3.57
CA PRO A 47 -7.94 -9.12 2.24
C PRO A 47 -7.36 -8.06 1.29
N ARG A 48 -7.55 -6.78 1.60
CA ARG A 48 -7.10 -5.65 0.79
C ARG A 48 -6.61 -4.51 1.65
N GLU A 49 -5.34 -4.15 1.49
CA GLU A 49 -4.72 -3.00 2.15
C GLU A 49 -4.32 -1.96 1.09
N VAL A 50 -4.55 -0.68 1.40
CA VAL A 50 -4.30 0.45 0.47
C VAL A 50 -3.38 1.45 1.15
N LEU A 51 -2.19 1.62 0.60
CA LEU A 51 -1.22 2.60 1.06
C LEU A 51 -1.20 3.77 0.07
N VAL A 52 -1.61 4.95 0.52
CA VAL A 52 -1.69 6.17 -0.29
C VAL A 52 -0.48 7.07 -0.03
N GLY A 53 -0.08 7.85 -1.04
CA GLY A 53 1.01 8.81 -0.90
C GLY A 53 2.38 8.15 -0.84
N ILE A 54 2.54 6.99 -1.48
CA ILE A 54 3.81 6.28 -1.55
C ILE A 54 4.69 6.96 -2.60
N GLU A 55 5.79 7.53 -2.16
CA GLU A 55 6.89 7.96 -3.04
C GLU A 55 7.65 6.74 -3.56
N HIS A 56 8.20 6.81 -4.78
CA HIS A 56 8.97 5.71 -5.39
C HIS A 56 8.21 4.36 -5.43
N GLY A 57 6.88 4.39 -5.61
CA GLY A 57 6.06 3.20 -5.39
C GLY A 57 6.34 2.01 -6.32
N ILE A 58 6.97 2.22 -7.48
CA ILE A 58 7.49 1.14 -8.33
C ILE A 58 8.64 0.40 -7.64
N GLU A 59 9.61 1.14 -7.08
CA GLU A 59 10.76 0.56 -6.36
C GLU A 59 10.26 -0.19 -5.11
N VAL A 60 9.30 0.38 -4.38
CA VAL A 60 8.67 -0.25 -3.23
C VAL A 60 7.98 -1.56 -3.62
N ARG A 61 7.20 -1.56 -4.72
CA ARG A 61 6.60 -2.78 -5.25
C ARG A 61 7.67 -3.83 -5.56
N ASP A 62 8.71 -3.45 -6.29
CA ASP A 62 9.76 -4.37 -6.71
C ASP A 62 10.52 -4.97 -5.51
N MET A 63 10.74 -4.19 -4.45
CA MET A 63 11.32 -4.68 -3.18
C MET A 63 10.46 -5.75 -2.51
N LEU A 64 9.13 -5.64 -2.61
CA LEU A 64 8.19 -6.57 -1.97
C LEU A 64 7.89 -7.81 -2.82
N THR A 65 8.21 -7.78 -4.11
CA THR A 65 8.01 -8.90 -5.04
C THR A 65 9.30 -9.68 -5.35
N ARG A 66 10.45 -9.27 -4.83
CA ARG A 66 11.72 -10.01 -4.89
C ARG A 66 11.83 -11.01 -3.76
#